data_AF-X1H363-F1
#
_entry.id   AF-X1H363-F1
#
_cell.length_a   1.000
_cell.length_b   1.000
_cell.length_c   1.000
_cell.angle_alpha   90.00
_cell.angle_beta   90.00
_cell.angle_gamma   90.00
#
_symmetry.space_group_name_H-M   'P 1'
#
loop_
_entity.id
_entity.type
_entity.pdbx_description
1 polymer ?
#
loop_
_entity_poly.entity_id
_entity_poly.type
_entity_poly.pdbx_seq_one_letter_code
_entity_poly.pdbx_strand_id
1 'polypeptide(L)' 'MNNSDYTKKLENLIKQMLQPLKDIPFNLVIEAMTGKKVIFFDFTRLDHQDVLKFLKQSALKAGKEINKQES' A
#
# COMPACT_ATOMS: atom_id res chain seq x y z
N MET A 1 12.38 -21.95 17.89
CA MET A 1 11.30 -20.94 17.94
C MET A 1 10.31 -21.30 16.85
N ASN A 2 9.04 -21.50 17.18
CA ASN A 2 8.01 -21.69 16.16
C ASN A 2 7.83 -20.38 15.39
N ASN A 3 7.67 -20.44 14.07
CA ASN A 3 7.45 -19.26 13.22
C ASN A 3 6.34 -18.33 13.75
N SER A 4 5.32 -18.91 14.38
CA SER A 4 4.21 -18.17 15.02
C SER A 4 4.66 -17.19 16.11
N ASP A 5 5.63 -17.56 16.94
CA ASP A 5 6.10 -16.71 18.04
C ASP A 5 6.94 -15.53 17.53
N TYR A 6 7.75 -15.79 16.50
CA TYR A 6 8.50 -14.75 15.82
C TYR A 6 7.56 -13.73 15.15
N THR A 7 6.58 -14.22 14.38
CA THR A 7 5.57 -13.37 13.72
C THR A 7 4.81 -12.51 14.72
N LYS A 8 4.34 -13.09 15.85
CA LYS A 8 3.64 -12.33 16.90
C LYS A 8 4.49 -11.24 17.52
N LYS A 9 5.78 -11.50 17.77
CA LYS A 9 6.70 -10.48 18.30
C LYS A 9 6.89 -9.34 17.32
N LEU A 10 7.07 -9.66 16.04
CA LEU A 10 7.20 -8.67 14.98
C LEU A 10 5.93 -7.82 14.85
N GLU A 11 4.76 -8.44 14.81
CA GLU A 11 3.48 -7.73 14.73
C GLU A 11 3.26 -6.78 15.93
N ASN A 12 3.62 -7.21 17.14
CA ASN A 12 3.50 -6.36 18.33
C ASN A 12 4.42 -5.14 18.28
N LEU A 13 5.65 -5.30 17.80
CA LEU A 13 6.57 -4.18 17.60
C LEU A 13 6.03 -3.20 16.55
N ILE A 14 5.55 -3.71 15.41
CA ILE A 14 4.96 -2.89 14.35
C ILE A 14 3.75 -2.11 14.88
N LYS A 15 2.86 -2.76 15.65
CA LYS A 15 1.71 -2.08 16.27
C LYS A 15 2.11 -0.91 17.16
N GLN A 16 3.13 -1.09 18.01
CA GLN A 16 3.65 -0.03 18.86
C GLN A 16 4.26 1.12 18.05
N MET A 17 4.99 0.79 16.98
CA MET A 17 5.60 1.81 16.09
C MET A 17 4.56 2.60 15.30
N LEU A 18 3.43 1.98 14.93
CA LEU A 18 2.36 2.65 14.17
C LEU A 18 1.39 3.44 15.07
N GLN A 19 1.37 3.19 16.38
CA GLN A 19 0.44 3.85 17.30
C GLN A 19 0.53 5.38 17.30
N PRO A 20 1.71 6.02 17.21
CA PRO A 20 1.80 7.48 17.09
C PRO A 20 1.14 8.06 15.82
N LEU A 21 0.93 7.24 14.78
CA LEU A 21 0.35 7.67 13.50
C LEU A 21 -1.17 7.52 13.45
N LYS A 22 -1.78 6.85 14.45
CA LYS A 22 -3.18 6.39 14.42
C LYS A 22 -4.20 7.53 14.25
N ASP A 23 -3.89 8.70 14.79
CA ASP A 23 -4.77 9.88 14.75
C ASP A 23 -4.22 11.00 13.87
N ILE A 24 -3.21 10.68 13.03
CA ILE A 24 -2.63 11.63 12.08
C ILE A 24 -3.27 11.41 10.71
N PRO A 25 -3.73 12.48 10.04
CA PRO A 25 -4.23 12.39 8.67
C PRO A 25 -3.26 11.66 7.74
N PHE A 26 -3.77 10.67 7.01
CA PHE A 26 -2.98 9.83 6.11
C PHE A 26 -2.11 10.64 5.14
N ASN A 27 -2.65 11.71 4.58
CA ASN A 27 -1.92 12.59 3.67
C ASN A 27 -0.67 13.21 4.31
N LEU A 28 -0.76 13.62 5.58
CA LEU A 28 0.37 14.19 6.31
C LEU A 28 1.44 13.13 6.62
N VAL A 29 1.02 11.92 7.01
CA VAL A 29 1.95 10.81 7.27
C VAL A 29 2.75 10.46 6.01
N ILE A 30 2.06 10.28 4.88
CA ILE A 30 2.72 9.93 3.61
C ILE A 30 3.64 11.06 3.13
N GLU A 31 3.19 12.31 3.21
CA GLU A 31 4.02 13.45 2.81
C GLU A 31 5.28 13.57 3.66
N ALA A 32 5.16 13.43 4.98
CA ALA A 32 6.30 13.47 5.91
C ALA A 32 7.29 12.31 5.69
N MET A 33 6.80 11.10 5.40
CA MET A 33 7.65 9.92 5.23
C MET A 33 8.31 9.83 3.85
N THR A 34 7.66 10.33 2.80
CA THR A 34 8.09 10.11 1.40
C THR A 34 8.51 11.38 0.68
N GLY A 35 8.20 12.55 1.22
CA GLY A 35 8.34 13.85 0.53
C GLY A 35 7.39 14.01 -0.66
N LYS A 36 6.37 13.15 -0.80
CA LYS A 36 5.38 13.18 -1.89
C LYS A 36 3.99 13.47 -1.36
N LYS A 37 3.27 14.35 -2.05
CA LYS A 37 1.87 14.64 -1.74
C LYS A 37 0.97 13.49 -2.16
N VAL A 38 0.01 13.17 -1.30
CA VAL A 38 -1.10 12.28 -1.67
C VAL A 38 -2.01 13.05 -2.62
N ILE A 39 -2.16 12.53 -3.84
CA ILE A 39 -3.09 13.06 -4.82
C ILE A 39 -4.46 12.47 -4.51
N PHE A 40 -5.44 13.34 -4.22
CA PHE A 40 -6.84 12.90 -4.12
C PHE A 40 -7.33 12.49 -5.50
N PHE A 41 -7.86 11.26 -5.59
CA PHE A 41 -8.42 10.78 -6.84
C PHE A 41 -9.72 11.53 -7.16
N ASP A 42 -9.90 11.85 -8.43
CA ASP A 42 -11.03 12.63 -8.92
C ASP A 42 -11.56 11.94 -10.18
N PHE A 43 -12.80 11.44 -10.09
CA PHE A 43 -13.43 10.70 -11.17
C PHE A 43 -13.83 11.59 -12.35
N THR A 44 -13.85 12.91 -12.18
CA THR A 44 -14.20 13.86 -13.24
C THR A 44 -12.99 14.24 -14.10
N ARG A 45 -11.78 13.94 -13.61
CA ARG A 45 -10.51 14.29 -14.26
C ARG A 45 -9.97 13.15 -15.13
N LEU A 46 -9.74 13.45 -16.41
CA LEU A 46 -9.26 12.46 -17.39
C LEU A 46 -7.88 11.89 -17.04
N ASP A 47 -6.96 12.72 -16.57
CA ASP A 47 -5.61 12.28 -16.18
C ASP A 47 -5.64 11.28 -15.01
N HIS A 48 -6.55 11.47 -14.05
CA HIS A 48 -6.75 10.51 -12.96
C HIS A 48 -7.35 9.19 -13.47
N GLN A 49 -8.32 9.26 -14.39
CA GLN A 49 -8.89 8.06 -15.02
C GLN A 49 -7.84 7.24 -15.78
N ASP A 50 -6.92 7.92 -16.48
CA ASP A 50 -5.81 7.26 -17.19
C ASP A 50 -4.88 6.52 -16.22
N VAL A 51 -4.49 7.17 -15.11
CA VAL A 51 -3.69 6.51 -14.06
C VAL A 51 -4.40 5.28 -13.51
N LEU A 52 -5.70 5.36 -13.23
CA LEU A 52 -6.49 4.22 -12.75
C LEU A 52 -6.50 3.06 -13.77
N LYS A 53 -6.64 3.37 -15.06
CA LYS A 53 -6.59 2.38 -16.14
C LYS A 53 -5.24 1.66 -16.17
N PHE A 54 -4.13 2.39 -16.08
CA PHE A 54 -2.79 1.79 -16.07
C PHE A 54 -2.53 0.95 -14.82
N LEU A 55 -3.00 1.38 -13.65
CA LEU A 55 -2.90 0.61 -12.42
C LEU A 55 -3.66 -0.72 -12.53
N LYS A 56 -4.89 -0.71 -13.06
CA LYS A 56 -5.68 -1.93 -13.31
C LYS A 56 -4.96 -2.88 -14.26
N GLN A 57 -4.44 -2.37 -15.38
CA GLN A 57 -3.69 -3.18 -16.34
C GLN A 57 -2.43 -3.80 -15.71
N SER A 58 -1.70 -3.02 -14.92
CA SER A 58 -0.49 -3.46 -14.24
C SER A 58 -0.77 -4.57 -13.23
N ALA A 59 -1.80 -4.40 -12.39
CA ALA A 59 -2.21 -5.41 -11.41
C ALA A 59 -2.64 -6.73 -12.09
N LEU A 60 -3.44 -6.65 -13.16
CA LEU A 60 -3.84 -7.83 -13.94
C LEU A 60 -2.65 -8.54 -14.57
N LYS A 61 -1.70 -7.78 -15.14
CA LYS A 61 -0.49 -8.35 -15.72
C LYS A 61 0.35 -9.05 -14.66
N ALA A 62 0.62 -8.38 -13.54
CA ALA A 62 1.38 -8.94 -12.42
C ALA A 62 0.73 -10.22 -11.89
N GLY A 63 -0.58 -10.22 -11.64
CA GLY A 63 -1.30 -11.40 -11.17
C GLY A 63 -1.24 -12.57 -12.16
N LYS A 64 -1.38 -12.30 -13.47
CA LYS A 64 -1.21 -13.33 -14.50
C LYS A 64 0.20 -13.91 -14.51
N GLU A 65 1.24 -13.07 -14.49
CA GLU A 65 2.62 -13.55 -14.52
C GLU A 65 3.00 -14.36 -13.27
N ILE A 66 2.53 -13.95 -12.08
CA ILE A 66 2.75 -14.71 -10.84
C ILE A 66 2.12 -16.11 -10.96
N ASN A 67 0.88 -16.18 -11.44
CA ASN A 67 0.14 -17.45 -11.54
C ASN A 67 0.62 -18.36 -12.68
N LYS A 68 1.42 -17.85 -13.64
CA LYS A 68 2.01 -18.69 -14.70
C LYS A 68 3.02 -19.71 -14.18
N GLN A 69 3.53 -19.56 -12.95
CA GLN A 69 4.48 -20.51 -12.35
C GLN A 69 3.80 -21.70 -11.63
N GLU A 70 2.47 -21.80 -11.63
CA GLU A 70 1.71 -22.92 -11.04
C GLU A 70 1.01 -23.82 -12.10
N SER A 71 1.64 -24.06 -13.26
CA SER A 71 1.13 -24.99 -14.28
C SER A 71 2.22 -25.86 -14.87
#